data_AF-A0A1G0R4Z3-F1
#
_entry.id   AF-A0A1G0R4Z3-F1
#
_cell.length_a   1.000
_cell.length_b   1.000
_cell.length_c   1.000
_cell.angle_alpha   90.00
_cell.angle_beta   90.00
_cell.angle_gamma   90.00
#
_symmetry.space_group_name_H-M   'P 1'
#
loop_
_entity.id
_entity.type
_entity.pdbx_description
1 polymer ?
#
loop_
_entity_poly.entity_id
_entity_poly.type
_entity_poly.pdbx_seq_one_letter_code
_entity_poly.pdbx_strand_id
1 'polypeptide(L)'
;MKKDGQNFNADKICLIYEYNNNSPLFVRVADILLQEINVNEAISIVEKGLKLHPDYPSAYLVYAKALAIKGDYSKAKEMVNKGSELIDSKYTLDYYLNEIEKISIEHSKYSATVGENFVPDKFYENTEITAQTQLQDGSRDLDLEKLADAVNNAKMPKIDNKLPINLDETEATIDENIIVSETLAGIYLSQKNYEEALSMYKQLLATIPEKADIFREKISEIEKIQRDKKEQ
;
A
#
# COMPACT_ATOMS: atom_id res chain seq x y z
N MET A 1 -29.53 2.20 -5.71
CA MET A 1 -30.01 1.22 -6.71
C MET A 1 -28.86 0.29 -7.04
N LYS A 2 -29.17 -1.01 -7.08
CA LYS A 2 -28.27 -2.16 -6.96
C LYS A 2 -27.17 -2.20 -8.03
N LYS A 3 -25.92 -2.43 -7.60
CA LYS A 3 -24.79 -2.90 -8.43
C LYS A 3 -24.96 -4.40 -8.75
N ASP A 4 -26.15 -4.83 -9.16
CA ASP A 4 -26.44 -6.23 -9.52
C ASP A 4 -26.24 -6.41 -11.03
N GLY A 5 -25.04 -6.06 -11.50
CA GLY A 5 -24.54 -6.40 -12.81
C GLY A 5 -23.28 -7.21 -12.62
N GLN A 6 -23.38 -8.37 -11.96
CA GLN A 6 -22.29 -9.35 -11.98
C GLN A 6 -21.84 -9.54 -13.42
N ASN A 7 -20.54 -9.51 -13.63
CA ASN A 7 -19.92 -9.58 -14.93
C ASN A 7 -20.03 -11.03 -15.44
N PHE A 8 -21.25 -11.46 -15.78
CA PHE A 8 -21.63 -12.84 -16.12
C PHE A 8 -20.68 -13.49 -17.14
N ASN A 9 -20.09 -12.68 -18.03
CA ASN A 9 -19.10 -13.15 -18.99
C ASN A 9 -17.72 -13.41 -18.36
N ALA A 10 -17.27 -12.57 -17.43
CA ALA A 10 -16.03 -12.80 -16.68
C ALA A 10 -16.14 -14.06 -15.80
N ASP A 11 -17.23 -14.18 -15.05
CA ASP A 11 -17.49 -15.35 -14.18
C ASP A 11 -17.50 -16.65 -14.99
N LYS A 12 -18.13 -16.62 -16.17
CA LYS A 12 -18.15 -17.77 -17.08
C LYS A 12 -16.76 -18.12 -17.62
N ILE A 13 -15.93 -17.12 -17.95
CA ILE A 13 -14.57 -17.34 -18.44
C ILE A 13 -13.71 -17.96 -17.33
N CYS A 14 -13.81 -17.45 -16.10
CA CYS A 14 -13.13 -18.01 -14.94
C CYS A 14 -13.56 -19.46 -14.69
N LEU A 15 -14.87 -19.74 -14.68
CA LEU A 15 -15.39 -21.08 -14.46
C LEU A 15 -14.92 -22.09 -15.53
N ILE A 16 -14.90 -21.68 -16.80
CA ILE A 16 -14.40 -22.55 -17.89
C ILE A 16 -12.90 -22.85 -17.69
N TYR A 17 -12.13 -21.85 -17.26
CA TYR A 17 -10.71 -22.02 -17.00
C TYR A 17 -10.44 -22.89 -15.77
N GLU A 18 -11.22 -22.77 -14.70
CA GLU A 18 -11.14 -23.64 -13.52
C GLU A 18 -11.38 -25.11 -13.89
N TYR A 19 -12.35 -25.36 -14.79
CA TYR A 19 -12.62 -26.70 -15.30
C TYR A 19 -11.51 -27.23 -16.22
N ASN A 20 -10.86 -26.35 -16.99
CA ASN A 20 -9.76 -26.70 -17.89
C ASN A 20 -8.66 -25.63 -17.91
N ASN A 21 -7.68 -25.82 -17.03
CA ASN A 21 -6.58 -24.88 -16.80
C ASN A 21 -5.48 -24.88 -17.88
N ASN A 22 -5.58 -25.76 -18.89
CA ASN A 22 -4.65 -25.83 -20.01
C ASN A 22 -5.06 -24.93 -21.18
N SER A 23 -6.22 -24.29 -21.11
CA SER A 23 -6.75 -23.44 -22.16
C SER A 23 -5.99 -22.09 -22.25
N PRO A 24 -5.81 -21.52 -23.46
CA PRO A 24 -5.28 -20.15 -23.66
C PRO A 24 -6.08 -19.04 -22.96
N LEU A 25 -7.23 -19.36 -22.38
CA LEU A 25 -8.07 -18.42 -21.60
C LEU A 25 -7.38 -17.85 -20.35
N PHE A 26 -6.26 -18.45 -19.90
CA PHE A 26 -5.52 -17.99 -18.73
C PHE A 26 -5.15 -16.50 -18.78
N VAL A 27 -4.86 -15.95 -19.97
CA VAL A 27 -4.55 -14.51 -20.14
C VAL A 27 -5.75 -13.64 -19.85
N ARG A 28 -6.94 -14.10 -20.27
CA ARG A 28 -8.19 -13.37 -20.01
C ARG A 28 -8.56 -13.42 -18.54
N VAL A 29 -8.38 -14.57 -17.90
CA VAL A 29 -8.58 -14.73 -16.45
C VAL A 29 -7.62 -13.83 -15.68
N ALA A 30 -6.34 -13.79 -16.07
CA ALA A 30 -5.36 -12.92 -15.44
C ALA A 30 -5.71 -11.44 -15.59
N ASP A 31 -6.18 -10.98 -16.76
CA ASP A 31 -6.61 -9.58 -16.94
C ASP A 31 -7.85 -9.24 -16.10
N ILE A 32 -8.79 -10.20 -15.93
CA ILE A 32 -9.93 -10.04 -15.01
C ILE A 32 -9.43 -9.89 -13.56
N LEU A 33 -8.53 -10.76 -13.11
CA LEU A 33 -7.95 -10.70 -11.77
C LEU A 33 -7.20 -9.39 -11.51
N LEU A 34 -6.53 -8.82 -12.53
CA LEU A 34 -5.91 -7.51 -12.42
C LEU A 34 -6.93 -6.38 -12.24
N GLN A 35 -8.12 -6.48 -12.86
CA GLN A 35 -9.21 -5.51 -12.63
C GLN A 35 -9.78 -5.62 -11.22
N GLU A 36 -9.75 -6.81 -10.64
CA GLU A 36 -10.14 -7.08 -9.24
C GLU A 36 -9.02 -6.81 -8.24
N ILE A 37 -7.86 -6.30 -8.70
CA ILE A 37 -6.66 -5.97 -7.88
C ILE A 37 -6.03 -7.23 -7.24
N ASN A 38 -6.38 -8.42 -7.72
CA ASN A 38 -5.77 -9.68 -7.28
C ASN A 38 -4.50 -10.00 -8.09
N VAL A 39 -3.45 -9.20 -7.85
CA VAL A 39 -2.23 -9.19 -8.67
C VAL A 39 -1.40 -10.46 -8.51
N ASN A 40 -1.29 -11.01 -7.29
CA ASN A 40 -0.47 -12.18 -7.03
C ASN A 40 -1.05 -13.44 -7.71
N GLU A 41 -2.37 -13.60 -7.70
CA GLU A 41 -3.02 -14.70 -8.40
C GLU A 41 -2.91 -14.55 -9.91
N ALA A 42 -3.09 -13.35 -10.45
CA ALA A 42 -2.90 -13.06 -11.86
C ALA A 42 -1.49 -13.49 -12.33
N ILE A 43 -0.45 -13.15 -11.58
CA ILE A 43 0.93 -13.58 -11.86
C ILE A 43 1.04 -15.11 -11.89
N SER A 44 0.50 -15.80 -10.87
CA SER A 44 0.54 -17.26 -10.78
C SER A 44 -0.13 -17.94 -11.97
N ILE A 45 -1.29 -17.44 -12.40
CA ILE A 45 -2.02 -17.96 -13.56
C ILE A 45 -1.22 -17.76 -14.85
N VAL A 46 -0.65 -16.57 -15.06
CA VAL A 46 0.14 -16.28 -16.26
C VAL A 46 1.42 -17.10 -16.32
N GLU A 47 2.14 -17.26 -15.20
CA GLU A 47 3.34 -18.10 -15.14
C GLU A 47 3.04 -19.57 -15.45
N LYS A 48 1.93 -20.11 -14.94
CA LYS A 48 1.50 -21.47 -15.26
C LYS A 48 1.10 -21.59 -16.74
N GLY A 49 0.34 -20.62 -17.25
CA GLY A 49 -0.10 -20.59 -18.64
C GLY A 49 1.06 -20.49 -19.63
N LEU A 50 2.06 -19.65 -19.36
CA LEU A 50 3.25 -19.50 -20.18
C LEU A 50 4.14 -20.76 -20.21
N LYS A 51 4.11 -21.61 -19.16
CA LYS A 51 4.78 -22.92 -19.21
C LYS A 51 4.16 -23.85 -20.25
N LEU A 52 2.85 -23.72 -20.48
CA LEU A 52 2.10 -24.54 -21.45
C LEU A 52 2.06 -23.89 -22.83
N HIS A 53 2.05 -22.56 -22.88
CA HIS A 53 1.96 -21.75 -24.08
C HIS A 53 3.10 -20.71 -24.10
N PRO A 54 4.36 -21.11 -24.35
CA PRO A 54 5.51 -20.21 -24.29
C PRO A 54 5.49 -19.10 -25.34
N ASP A 55 4.85 -19.34 -26.49
CA ASP A 55 4.79 -18.41 -27.62
C ASP A 55 3.46 -17.63 -27.63
N TYR A 56 2.98 -17.21 -26.46
CA TYR A 56 1.72 -16.47 -26.33
C TYR A 56 1.98 -14.99 -26.01
N PRO A 57 2.02 -14.10 -27.01
CA PRO A 57 2.52 -12.74 -26.82
C PRO A 57 1.69 -11.90 -25.85
N SER A 58 0.37 -12.05 -25.92
CA SER A 58 -0.57 -11.37 -25.03
C SER A 58 -0.37 -11.78 -23.57
N ALA A 59 0.09 -13.00 -23.29
CA ALA A 59 0.43 -13.41 -21.93
C ALA A 59 1.60 -12.61 -21.37
N TYR A 60 2.65 -12.41 -22.15
CA TYR A 60 3.79 -11.61 -21.69
C TYR A 60 3.39 -10.15 -21.43
N LEU A 61 2.50 -9.58 -22.25
CA LEU A 61 2.01 -8.21 -22.05
C LEU A 61 1.13 -8.08 -20.80
N VAL A 62 0.25 -9.05 -20.55
CA VAL A 62 -0.54 -9.09 -19.30
C VAL A 62 0.36 -9.36 -18.09
N TYR A 63 1.39 -10.21 -18.24
CA TYR A 63 2.37 -10.45 -17.18
C TYR A 63 3.13 -9.18 -16.83
N ALA A 64 3.58 -8.44 -17.85
CA ALA A 64 4.26 -7.17 -17.66
C ALA A 64 3.41 -6.16 -16.88
N LYS A 65 2.12 -6.04 -17.23
CA LYS A 65 1.16 -5.21 -16.51
C LYS A 65 1.03 -5.64 -15.05
N ALA A 66 0.90 -6.95 -14.80
CA ALA A 66 0.82 -7.50 -13.44
C ALA A 66 2.09 -7.18 -12.61
N LEU A 67 3.27 -7.35 -13.21
CA LEU A 67 4.55 -7.04 -12.58
C LEU A 67 4.72 -5.55 -12.30
N ALA A 68 4.27 -4.68 -13.21
CA ALA A 68 4.29 -3.23 -13.01
C ALA A 68 3.37 -2.81 -11.84
N ILE A 69 2.16 -3.38 -11.75
CA ILE A 69 1.25 -3.12 -10.62
C ILE A 69 1.85 -3.64 -9.31
N LYS A 70 2.58 -4.75 -9.34
CA LYS A 70 3.34 -5.27 -8.19
C LYS A 70 4.54 -4.37 -7.81
N GLY A 71 4.99 -3.49 -8.70
CA GLY A 71 6.15 -2.63 -8.53
C GLY A 71 7.47 -3.19 -9.05
N ASP A 72 7.46 -4.37 -9.69
CA ASP A 72 8.64 -4.97 -10.32
C ASP A 72 8.81 -4.48 -11.77
N TYR A 73 9.18 -3.20 -11.92
CA TYR A 73 9.28 -2.55 -13.23
C TYR A 73 10.39 -3.14 -14.12
N SER A 74 11.44 -3.70 -13.51
CA SER A 74 12.54 -4.31 -14.27
C SER A 74 12.06 -5.55 -15.01
N LYS A 75 11.40 -6.48 -14.31
CA LYS A 75 10.83 -7.66 -14.97
C LYS A 75 9.66 -7.31 -15.89
N ALA A 76 8.87 -6.29 -15.54
CA ALA A 76 7.79 -5.83 -16.41
C ALA A 76 8.33 -5.45 -17.80
N LYS A 77 9.42 -4.66 -17.87
CA LYS A 77 10.05 -4.28 -19.14
C LYS A 77 10.62 -5.48 -19.91
N GLU A 78 11.21 -6.45 -19.20
CA GLU A 78 11.68 -7.69 -19.82
C GLU A 78 10.54 -8.46 -20.50
N MET A 79 9.38 -8.57 -19.83
CA MET A 79 8.22 -9.25 -20.40
C MET A 79 7.62 -8.47 -21.59
N VAL A 80 7.62 -7.14 -21.56
CA VAL A 80 7.20 -6.32 -22.72
C VAL A 80 8.11 -6.57 -23.92
N ASN A 81 9.42 -6.63 -23.74
CA ASN A 81 10.36 -6.98 -24.82
C ASN A 81 10.02 -8.34 -25.41
N LYS A 82 9.90 -9.39 -24.58
CA LYS A 82 9.54 -10.75 -25.02
C LYS A 82 8.21 -10.78 -25.79
N GLY A 83 7.16 -10.15 -25.26
CA GLY A 83 5.86 -10.10 -25.93
C GLY A 83 5.90 -9.34 -27.25
N SER A 84 6.68 -8.26 -27.33
CA SER A 84 6.76 -7.41 -28.53
C SER A 84 7.64 -8.01 -29.61
N GLU A 85 8.68 -8.75 -29.24
CA GLU A 85 9.50 -9.58 -30.15
C GLU A 85 8.65 -10.64 -30.83
N LEU A 86 7.76 -11.32 -30.09
CA LEU A 86 6.86 -12.32 -30.67
C LEU A 86 5.80 -11.72 -31.63
N ILE A 87 5.40 -10.46 -31.40
CA ILE A 87 4.46 -9.74 -32.29
C ILE A 87 5.20 -9.09 -33.47
N ASP A 88 6.52 -8.91 -33.37
CA ASP A 88 7.36 -8.13 -34.29
C ASP A 88 6.83 -6.69 -34.49
N SER A 89 6.49 -6.03 -33.38
CA SER A 89 5.91 -4.69 -33.41
C SER A 89 6.60 -3.74 -32.45
N LYS A 90 7.39 -2.83 -33.01
CA LYS A 90 7.97 -1.71 -32.26
C LYS A 90 6.90 -0.80 -31.64
N TYR A 91 5.78 -0.61 -32.33
CA TYR A 91 4.67 0.18 -31.80
C TYR A 91 4.13 -0.43 -30.50
N THR A 92 3.99 -1.76 -30.46
CA THR A 92 3.56 -2.48 -29.27
C THR A 92 4.56 -2.30 -28.13
N LEU A 93 5.86 -2.41 -28.43
CA LEU A 93 6.91 -2.17 -27.46
C LEU A 93 6.80 -0.78 -26.83
N ASP A 94 6.80 0.27 -27.65
CA ASP A 94 6.76 1.66 -27.19
C ASP A 94 5.49 1.95 -26.37
N TYR A 95 4.34 1.41 -26.79
CA TYR A 95 3.07 1.55 -26.09
C TYR A 95 3.13 0.98 -24.67
N TYR A 96 3.56 -0.28 -24.51
CA TYR A 96 3.57 -0.93 -23.20
C TYR A 96 4.69 -0.43 -22.28
N LEU A 97 5.82 0.02 -22.83
CA LEU A 97 6.86 0.67 -22.03
C LEU A 97 6.36 2.00 -21.43
N ASN A 98 5.67 2.81 -22.22
CA ASN A 98 5.03 4.03 -21.73
C ASN A 98 3.93 3.72 -20.70
N GLU A 99 3.18 2.64 -20.89
CA GLU A 99 2.16 2.22 -19.91
C GLU A 99 2.78 1.83 -18.56
N ILE A 100 3.90 1.08 -18.57
CA ILE A 100 4.66 0.76 -17.35
C ILE A 100 5.18 2.03 -16.67
N GLU A 101 5.68 2.99 -17.45
CA GLU A 101 6.17 4.25 -16.92
C GLU A 101 5.06 5.05 -16.23
N LYS A 102 3.85 5.12 -16.82
CA LYS A 102 2.69 5.75 -16.17
C LYS A 102 2.36 5.09 -14.83
N ILE A 103 2.29 3.76 -14.79
CA ILE A 103 2.02 3.01 -13.54
C ILE A 103 3.11 3.32 -12.50
N SER A 104 4.37 3.36 -12.91
CA SER A 104 5.49 3.71 -12.03
C SER A 104 5.38 5.13 -11.48
N ILE A 105 4.98 6.09 -12.31
CA ILE A 105 4.80 7.48 -11.90
C ILE A 105 3.59 7.61 -10.96
N GLU A 106 2.49 6.92 -11.24
CA GLU A 106 1.31 6.91 -10.37
C GLU A 106 1.66 6.34 -8.99
N HIS A 107 2.32 5.19 -8.92
CA HIS A 107 2.81 4.63 -7.65
C HIS A 107 3.77 5.58 -6.93
N SER A 108 4.69 6.23 -7.65
CA SER A 108 5.62 7.21 -7.07
C SER A 108 4.88 8.43 -6.50
N LYS A 109 3.86 8.94 -7.19
CA LYS A 109 3.02 10.06 -6.70
C LYS A 109 2.33 9.72 -5.38
N TYR A 110 1.82 8.49 -5.22
CA TYR A 110 1.28 8.03 -3.94
C TYR A 110 2.35 7.93 -2.86
N SER A 111 3.57 7.48 -3.20
CA SER A 111 4.68 7.47 -2.24
C SER A 111 5.15 8.87 -1.85
N ALA A 112 5.00 9.87 -2.71
CA ALA A 112 5.40 11.25 -2.43
C ALA A 112 4.39 12.00 -1.55
N THR A 113 3.11 11.61 -1.57
CA THR A 113 2.07 12.18 -0.67
C THR A 113 2.08 11.55 0.72
N VAL A 114 2.60 10.33 0.85
CA VAL A 114 2.98 9.75 2.13
C VAL A 114 4.37 10.30 2.47
N GLY A 115 4.40 11.45 3.15
CA GLY A 115 5.59 12.31 3.27
C GLY A 115 6.90 11.59 3.59
N GLU A 116 8.03 12.20 3.19
CA GLU A 116 9.42 11.69 3.23
C GLU A 116 9.90 11.06 4.56
N ASN A 117 9.08 11.10 5.62
CA ASN A 117 9.31 10.50 6.93
C ASN A 117 8.58 9.16 7.14
N PHE A 118 7.82 8.66 6.17
CA PHE A 118 7.16 7.35 6.29
C PHE A 118 8.16 6.24 5.97
N VAL A 119 8.85 5.78 7.02
CA VAL A 119 9.44 4.45 7.04
C VAL A 119 8.29 3.50 7.40
N PRO A 120 7.84 2.60 6.51
CA PRO A 120 6.95 1.53 6.93
C PRO A 120 7.71 0.74 8.00
N ASP A 121 7.22 0.77 9.24
CA ASP A 121 7.74 -0.08 10.29
C ASP A 121 7.58 -1.52 9.80
N LYS A 122 8.72 -2.18 9.58
CA LYS A 122 8.79 -3.47 8.91
C LYS A 122 7.83 -4.43 9.61
N PHE A 123 6.91 -5.00 8.83
CA PHE A 123 6.21 -6.22 9.21
C PHE A 123 7.26 -7.29 9.55
N TYR A 124 7.37 -7.61 10.84
CA TYR A 124 8.15 -8.74 11.31
C TYR A 124 7.41 -10.03 10.95
N GLU A 125 7.66 -10.54 9.74
CA GLU A 125 7.58 -11.98 9.52
C GLU A 125 8.93 -12.56 9.93
N ASN A 126 8.92 -13.32 11.02
CA ASN A 126 10.06 -14.07 11.54
C ASN A 126 10.47 -15.11 10.48
N THR A 127 11.40 -14.74 9.62
CA THR A 127 12.21 -15.69 8.85
C THR A 127 13.62 -15.64 9.40
N GLU A 128 14.06 -16.76 9.96
CA GLU A 128 15.42 -16.97 10.44
C GLU A 128 16.41 -16.69 9.31
N ILE A 129 17.13 -15.57 9.39
CA ILE A 129 18.24 -15.27 8.50
C ILE A 129 19.47 -15.97 9.07
N THR A 130 19.70 -17.23 8.68
CA THR A 130 21.06 -17.80 8.69
C THR A 130 21.85 -17.20 7.54
N ALA A 131 22.49 -16.05 7.78
CA ALA A 131 23.52 -15.51 6.91
C ALA A 131 24.89 -15.69 7.58
N GLN A 132 25.57 -16.77 7.24
CA GLN A 132 27.02 -16.83 7.35
C GLN A 132 27.60 -15.87 6.30
N THR A 133 27.99 -14.68 6.74
CA THR A 133 28.88 -13.83 5.95
C THR A 133 30.16 -13.61 6.73
N GLN A 134 31.24 -14.09 6.13
CA GLN A 134 32.61 -14.03 6.63
C GLN A 134 33.00 -12.57 6.89
N LEU A 135 33.40 -12.29 8.14
CA LEU A 135 33.98 -11.02 8.55
C LEU A 135 35.39 -10.95 7.99
N GLN A 136 35.63 -9.96 7.12
CA GLN A 136 36.96 -9.49 6.81
C GLN A 136 37.21 -8.17 7.54
N ASP A 137 38.29 -8.22 8.30
CA ASP A 137 38.94 -7.24 9.15
C ASP A 137 39.03 -5.82 8.54
N GLY A 138 38.82 -4.82 9.39
CA GLY A 138 38.79 -3.41 9.01
C GLY A 138 38.21 -2.54 10.13
N SER A 139 38.91 -2.49 11.26
CA SER A 139 38.65 -1.60 12.40
C SER A 139 38.32 -0.16 11.97
N ARG A 140 37.04 0.20 12.02
CA ARG A 140 36.63 1.59 12.23
C ARG A 140 36.21 1.69 13.67
N ASP A 141 37.08 2.28 14.50
CA ASP A 141 36.71 2.74 15.84
C ASP A 141 35.56 3.73 15.71
N LEU A 142 34.34 3.23 15.83
CA LEU A 142 33.15 4.03 15.99
C LEU A 142 33.19 4.53 17.42
N ASP A 143 33.65 5.76 17.58
CA ASP A 143 33.80 6.44 18.86
C ASP A 143 32.39 6.76 19.40
N LEU A 144 31.77 5.78 20.09
CA LEU A 144 30.38 5.85 20.58
C LEU A 144 30.13 7.10 21.46
N GLU A 145 31.17 7.57 22.14
CA GLU A 145 31.12 8.74 23.00
C GLU A 145 30.85 10.03 22.20
N LYS A 146 31.46 10.17 21.01
CA LYS A 146 31.19 11.29 20.10
C LYS A 146 29.78 11.27 19.53
N LEU A 147 29.20 10.09 19.33
CA LEU A 147 27.82 9.94 18.86
C LEU A 147 26.83 10.31 19.97
N ALA A 148 27.09 9.91 21.21
CA ALA A 148 26.28 10.28 22.36
C ALA A 148 26.27 11.81 22.58
N ASP A 149 27.43 12.46 22.44
CA ASP A 149 27.55 13.91 22.57
C ASP A 149 26.89 14.68 21.42
N ALA A 150 26.93 14.12 20.20
CA ALA A 150 26.27 14.72 19.04
C ALA A 150 24.74 14.69 19.17
N VAL A 151 24.17 13.61 19.70
CA VAL A 151 22.73 13.50 19.95
C VAL A 151 22.29 14.44 21.07
N ASN A 152 23.07 14.56 22.15
CA ASN A 152 22.75 15.47 23.26
C ASN A 152 22.80 16.96 22.88
N ASN A 153 23.70 17.34 21.96
CA ASN A 153 23.83 18.74 21.51
C ASN A 153 22.93 19.11 20.32
N ALA A 154 22.31 18.13 19.66
CA ALA A 154 21.33 18.34 18.62
C ALA A 154 20.01 18.86 19.22
N LYS A 155 19.92 20.17 19.47
CA LYS A 155 18.63 20.83 19.71
C LYS A 155 17.85 20.83 18.40
N MET A 156 16.82 19.99 18.31
CA MET A 156 15.83 20.13 17.25
C MET A 156 15.25 21.56 17.32
N PRO A 157 15.07 22.26 16.18
CA PRO A 157 14.31 23.49 16.20
C PRO A 157 12.93 23.19 16.77
N LYS A 158 12.43 24.02 17.68
CA LYS A 158 11.01 24.01 17.99
C LYS A 158 10.30 24.25 16.68
N ILE A 159 9.52 23.27 16.23
CA ILE A 159 8.57 23.48 15.15
C ILE A 159 7.56 24.47 15.73
N ASP A 160 7.72 25.75 15.40
CA ASP A 160 6.64 26.72 15.55
C ASP A 160 5.56 26.23 14.60
N ASN A 161 4.54 25.55 15.14
CA ASN A 161 3.29 25.24 14.46
C ASN A 161 2.50 26.55 14.24
N LYS A 162 3.09 27.51 13.52
CA LYS A 162 2.38 28.56 12.82
C LYS A 162 2.29 28.19 11.35
N LEU A 163 1.59 27.09 11.08
CA LEU A 163 0.63 27.15 9.98
C LEU A 163 -0.42 28.18 10.41
N PRO A 164 -0.86 29.12 9.55
CA PRO A 164 -1.93 30.03 9.90
C PRO A 164 -3.23 29.22 9.91
N ILE A 165 -3.48 28.51 11.00
CA ILE A 165 -4.80 28.01 11.33
C ILE A 165 -5.48 29.21 11.96
N ASN A 166 -6.41 29.83 11.23
CA ASN A 166 -7.25 30.87 11.79
C ASN A 166 -8.13 30.22 12.86
N LEU A 167 -7.71 30.34 14.12
CA LEU A 167 -8.46 29.96 15.31
C LEU A 167 -9.45 31.07 15.66
N ASP A 168 -10.28 31.46 14.69
CA ASP A 168 -11.49 32.21 15.01
C ASP A 168 -12.52 31.20 15.51
N GLU A 169 -12.90 31.39 16.77
CA GLU A 169 -13.96 30.70 17.49
C GLU A 169 -15.23 30.58 16.64
N THR A 170 -15.38 29.50 15.88
CA THR A 170 -16.66 29.11 15.28
C THR A 170 -16.73 27.58 15.21
N GLU A 171 -17.79 27.08 15.83
CA GLU A 171 -18.36 25.74 15.83
C GLU A 171 -17.61 24.61 15.10
N ALA A 172 -17.32 23.55 15.88
CA ALA A 172 -16.78 22.27 15.46
C ALA A 172 -17.49 21.70 14.22
N THR A 173 -16.93 21.97 13.05
CA THR A 173 -17.19 21.22 11.82
C THR A 173 -15.88 20.58 11.42
N ILE A 174 -15.84 19.27 11.60
CA ILE A 174 -14.73 18.46 11.11
C ILE A 174 -14.88 18.47 9.59
N ASP A 175 -13.86 18.98 8.91
CA ASP A 175 -13.79 19.02 7.45
C ASP A 175 -14.16 17.62 6.89
N GLU A 176 -15.16 17.57 6.01
CA GLU A 176 -15.71 16.31 5.44
C GLU A 176 -14.64 15.48 4.70
N ASN A 177 -13.45 16.05 4.46
CA ASN A 177 -12.31 15.41 3.82
C ASN A 177 -11.33 14.68 4.74
N ILE A 178 -11.54 14.63 6.07
CA ILE A 178 -10.60 13.93 6.95
C ILE A 178 -10.79 12.40 6.82
N ILE A 179 -9.72 11.71 6.40
CA ILE A 179 -9.68 10.25 6.29
C ILE A 179 -9.75 9.64 7.70
N VAL A 180 -10.82 8.89 7.97
CA VAL A 180 -11.00 8.25 9.29
C VAL A 180 -10.42 6.85 9.29
N SER A 181 -9.42 6.61 10.15
CA SER A 181 -8.78 5.31 10.33
C SER A 181 -8.40 5.06 11.78
N GLU A 182 -8.30 3.79 12.17
CA GLU A 182 -7.91 3.36 13.52
C GLU A 182 -6.53 3.90 13.91
N THR A 183 -5.56 3.83 13.00
CA THR A 183 -4.19 4.33 13.21
C THR A 183 -4.19 5.82 13.49
N LEU A 184 -4.94 6.61 12.72
CA LEU A 184 -4.99 8.06 12.90
C LEU A 184 -5.64 8.44 14.24
N ALA A 185 -6.72 7.76 14.62
CA ALA A 185 -7.35 7.94 15.93
C ALA A 185 -6.38 7.61 17.07
N GLY A 186 -5.55 6.57 16.92
CA GLY A 186 -4.49 6.21 17.86
C GLY A 186 -3.37 7.26 17.96
N ILE A 187 -3.00 7.89 16.84
CA ILE A 187 -2.02 8.99 16.82
C ILE A 187 -2.56 10.20 17.59
N TYR A 188 -3.81 10.61 17.34
CA TYR A 188 -4.44 11.71 18.08
C TYR A 188 -4.48 11.42 19.58
N LEU A 189 -4.82 10.20 19.96
CA LEU A 189 -4.80 9.76 21.36
C LEU A 189 -3.39 9.89 21.98
N SER A 190 -2.37 9.44 21.27
CA SER A 190 -0.97 9.48 21.71
C SER A 190 -0.44 10.91 21.87
N GLN A 191 -0.92 11.82 21.02
CA GLN A 191 -0.63 13.26 21.08
C GLN A 191 -1.45 13.99 22.15
N LYS A 192 -2.30 13.27 22.91
CA LYS A 192 -3.25 13.82 23.90
C LYS A 192 -4.29 14.75 23.29
N ASN A 193 -4.53 14.64 21.98
CA ASN A 193 -5.56 15.38 21.29
C ASN A 193 -6.87 14.60 21.34
N TYR A 194 -7.53 14.69 22.50
CA TYR A 194 -8.61 13.79 22.87
C TYR A 194 -9.92 14.06 22.13
N GLU A 195 -10.19 15.29 21.70
CA GLU A 195 -11.45 15.66 21.04
C GLU A 195 -11.56 15.05 19.65
N GLU A 196 -10.48 15.15 18.87
CA GLU A 196 -10.33 14.58 17.54
C GLU A 196 -10.27 13.06 17.62
N ALA A 197 -9.50 12.50 18.55
CA ALA A 197 -9.47 11.05 18.78
C ALA A 197 -10.88 10.51 19.07
N LEU A 198 -11.63 11.17 19.96
CA LEU A 198 -12.99 10.79 20.33
C LEU A 198 -13.94 10.85 19.14
N SER A 199 -13.86 11.90 18.32
CA SER A 199 -14.69 12.03 17.13
C SER A 199 -14.38 10.94 16.10
N MET A 200 -13.10 10.66 15.86
CA MET A 200 -12.68 9.60 14.94
C MET A 200 -13.16 8.23 15.40
N TYR A 201 -13.02 7.89 16.69
CA TYR A 201 -13.51 6.61 17.20
C TYR A 201 -15.03 6.49 17.12
N LYS A 202 -15.78 7.59 17.29
CA LYS A 202 -17.24 7.61 17.08
C LYS A 202 -17.60 7.36 15.61
N GLN A 203 -16.85 7.95 14.68
CA GLN A 203 -17.07 7.72 13.26
C GLN A 203 -16.66 6.29 12.83
N LEU A 204 -15.57 5.75 13.37
CA LEU A 204 -15.16 4.35 13.17
C LEU A 204 -16.21 3.35 13.70
N LEU A 205 -16.86 3.67 14.82
CA LEU A 205 -17.95 2.87 15.37
C LEU A 205 -19.16 2.83 14.41
N ALA A 206 -19.43 3.92 13.69
CA ALA A 206 -20.51 3.98 12.72
C ALA A 206 -20.18 3.28 11.38
N THR A 207 -18.91 3.27 10.98
CA THR A 207 -18.48 2.69 9.70
C THR A 207 -18.04 1.22 9.79
N ILE A 208 -17.51 0.79 10.93
CA ILE A 208 -16.94 -0.56 11.14
C ILE A 208 -17.57 -1.20 12.39
N PRO A 209 -18.80 -1.75 12.29
CA PRO A 209 -19.51 -2.31 13.44
C PRO A 209 -18.87 -3.59 14.00
N GLU A 210 -18.05 -4.29 13.22
CA GLU A 210 -17.34 -5.52 13.64
C GLU A 210 -16.40 -5.28 14.83
N LYS A 211 -15.79 -4.09 14.89
CA LYS A 211 -14.86 -3.68 15.95
C LYS A 211 -15.51 -2.77 16.99
N ALA A 212 -16.85 -2.74 17.05
CA ALA A 212 -17.59 -1.80 17.88
C ALA A 212 -17.17 -1.83 19.35
N ASP A 213 -16.90 -3.02 19.90
CA ASP A 213 -16.52 -3.17 21.30
C ASP A 213 -15.18 -2.50 21.60
N ILE A 214 -14.19 -2.64 20.70
CA ILE A 214 -12.87 -2.01 20.82
C ILE A 214 -12.99 -0.48 20.80
N PHE A 215 -13.79 0.06 19.87
CA PHE A 215 -13.97 1.50 19.77
C PHE A 215 -14.72 2.09 20.95
N ARG A 216 -15.72 1.39 21.50
CA ARG A 216 -16.43 1.81 22.71
C ARG A 216 -15.50 1.86 23.92
N GLU A 217 -14.61 0.89 24.07
CA GLU A 217 -13.61 0.88 25.13
C GLU A 217 -12.68 2.10 25.01
N LYS A 218 -12.15 2.38 23.81
CA LYS A 218 -11.30 3.54 23.54
C LYS A 218 -12.00 4.87 23.80
N ILE A 219 -13.27 4.99 23.41
CA ILE A 219 -14.12 6.16 23.71
C ILE A 219 -14.24 6.36 25.22
N SER A 220 -14.54 5.28 25.97
CA SER A 220 -14.69 5.35 27.43
C SER A 220 -13.39 5.72 28.15
N GLU A 221 -12.26 5.19 27.68
CA GLU A 221 -10.92 5.52 28.17
C GLU A 221 -10.64 7.03 28.02
N ILE A 222 -10.91 7.58 26.84
CA ILE A 222 -10.73 9.01 26.54
C ILE A 222 -11.63 9.89 27.40
N GLU A 223 -12.91 9.52 27.54
CA GLU A 223 -13.87 10.26 28.36
C GLU A 223 -13.46 10.29 29.84
N LYS A 224 -12.90 9.19 30.35
CA LYS A 224 -12.37 9.13 31.70
C LYS A 224 -11.18 10.08 31.88
N ILE A 225 -10.23 10.05 30.95
CA ILE A 225 -9.06 10.95 30.99
C ILE A 225 -9.49 12.42 30.96
N GLN A 226 -10.48 12.77 30.13
CA GLN A 226 -11.00 14.14 30.07
C GLN A 226 -11.73 14.56 31.36
N ARG A 227 -12.42 13.63 32.04
CA ARG A 227 -13.07 13.89 33.33
C ARG A 227 -12.03 14.15 34.43
N ASP A 228 -11.05 13.27 34.55
CA ASP A 228 -10.00 13.37 35.57
C ASP A 228 -9.17 14.67 35.42
N LYS A 229 -9.03 15.18 34.19
CA LYS A 229 -8.34 16.46 33.89
C LYS A 229 -9.17 17.70 34.24
N LYS A 230 -10.51 17.60 34.29
CA LYS A 230 -11.39 18.71 34.68
C LYS A 230 -11.55 18.86 36.20
N GLU A 231 -11.13 17.84 36.96
CA GLU A 231 -11.21 17.79 38.42
C GLU A 231 -9.89 18.18 39.13
N GLN A 232 -8.85 18.55 38.36
CA GLN A 232 -7.56 19.09 38.84
C GLN A 232 -7.43 20.57 38.51
#